data_AF-G7TCY3-F1
#
_entry.id   AF-G7TCY3-F1
#
_cell.length_a   1.000
_cell.length_b   1.000
_cell.length_c   1.000
_cell.angle_alpha   90.00
_cell.angle_beta   90.00
_cell.angle_gamma   90.00
#
_symmetry.space_group_name_H-M   'P 1'
#
loop_
_entity.id
_entity.type
_entity.pdbx_description
1 polymer ?
#
loop_
_entity_poly.entity_id
_entity_poly.type
_entity_poly.pdbx_seq_one_letter_code
_entity_poly.pdbx_strand_id
1 'polypeptide(L)' 'MSSRCFSTLLHARTEIERWCREYNEHRPKKAIGAMTPATYAKQLANSDIINPGL' A
#
# COMPACT_ATOMS: atom_id res chain seq x y z
N MET A 1 23.92 18.75 -13.32
CA MET A 1 24.08 17.47 -12.57
C MET A 1 22.76 16.74 -12.62
N SER A 2 22.70 15.55 -13.23
CA SER A 2 21.46 14.77 -13.28
C SER A 2 21.27 14.09 -11.93
N SER A 3 20.41 14.65 -11.07
CA SER A 3 20.05 14.01 -9.80
C SER A 3 19.30 12.71 -10.09
N ARG A 4 19.97 11.58 -9.86
CA ARG A 4 19.35 10.27 -9.97
C ARG A 4 19.01 9.78 -8.56
N CYS A 5 17.72 9.61 -8.28
CA CYS A 5 17.23 9.14 -6.98
C CYS A 5 17.66 7.70 -6.64
N PHE A 6 18.07 6.91 -7.64
CA PHE A 6 18.46 5.51 -7.46
C PHE A 6 19.68 5.14 -8.30
N SER A 7 20.65 4.44 -7.71
CA SER A 7 21.88 4.04 -8.41
C SER A 7 21.65 2.99 -9.51
N THR A 8 20.67 2.09 -9.34
CA THR A 8 20.32 1.04 -10.32
C THR A 8 18.81 0.76 -10.32
N LEU A 9 18.31 0.11 -11.38
CA LEU A 9 16.91 -0.36 -11.42
C LEU A 9 16.60 -1.39 -10.34
N LEU A 10 17.56 -2.27 -10.02
CA LEU A 10 17.41 -3.24 -8.94
C LEU A 10 17.24 -2.51 -7.60
N HIS A 11 18.08 -1.52 -7.31
CA HIS A 11 17.96 -0.71 -6.10
C HIS A 11 16.63 0.04 -6.03
N ALA A 12 16.20 0.64 -7.14
CA ALA A 12 14.89 1.30 -7.22
C ALA A 12 13.75 0.34 -6.88
N ARG A 13 13.76 -0.87 -7.44
CA ARG A 13 12.74 -1.89 -7.18
C ARG A 13 12.71 -2.28 -5.70
N THR A 14 13.87 -2.58 -5.12
CA THR A 14 13.97 -2.97 -3.71
C THR A 14 13.46 -1.88 -2.78
N GLU A 15 13.85 -0.62 -3.00
CA GLU A 15 13.41 0.49 -2.16
C GLU A 15 11.91 0.76 -2.29
N ILE A 16 11.36 0.69 -3.51
CA ILE A 16 9.92 0.87 -3.73
C ILE A 16 9.13 -0.26 -3.06
N GLU A 17 9.55 -1.53 -3.23
CA GLU A 17 8.88 -2.68 -2.61
C GLU A 17 8.90 -2.58 -1.08
N ARG A 18 10.03 -2.17 -0.51
CA ARG A 18 10.15 -1.90 0.92
C ARG A 18 9.19 -0.80 1.36
N TRP A 19 9.17 0.33 0.65
CA TRP A 19 8.29 1.47 0.96
C TRP A 19 6.81 1.09 0.89
N CYS A 20 6.42 0.36 -0.17
CA CYS A 20 5.07 -0.15 -0.34
C CYS A 20 4.64 -1.03 0.84
N ARG A 21 5.52 -1.93 1.30
CA ARG A 21 5.25 -2.78 2.47
C ARG A 21 5.06 -1.95 3.73
N GLU A 22 6.02 -1.07 4.05
CA GLU A 22 5.95 -0.24 5.25
C GLU A 22 4.70 0.63 5.26
N TYR A 23 4.38 1.26 4.12
CA TYR A 23 3.20 2.12 4.00
C TYR A 23 1.89 1.34 4.11
N ASN A 24 1.76 0.25 3.37
CA ASN A 24 0.49 -0.49 3.28
C ASN A 24 0.21 -1.30 4.55
N GLU A 25 1.23 -1.85 5.19
CA GLU A 25 1.05 -2.77 6.32
C GLU A 25 1.15 -2.07 7.68
N HIS A 26 1.92 -0.99 7.82
CA HIS A 26 2.27 -0.46 9.14
C HIS A 26 1.81 0.97 9.41
N ARG A 27 1.41 1.75 8.38
CA ARG A 27 1.06 3.17 8.57
C ARG A 27 -0.46 3.36 8.63
N PRO A 28 -1.05 3.53 9.83
CA PRO A 28 -2.48 3.77 9.96
C PRO A 28 -2.88 5.13 9.36
N LYS A 29 -4.09 5.19 8.79
CA LYS A 29 -4.64 6.36 8.11
C LYS A 29 -5.96 6.77 8.72
N LYS A 30 -5.99 7.98 9.28
CA LYS A 30 -7.18 8.52 9.97
C LYS A 30 -8.43 8.53 9.10
N ALA A 31 -8.28 8.78 7.79
CA ALA A 31 -9.40 8.82 6.84
C ALA A 31 -10.13 7.48 6.67
N ILE A 32 -9.49 6.34 6.96
CA ILE A 32 -10.06 4.99 6.88
C ILE A 32 -10.16 4.37 8.28
N GLY A 33 -10.60 5.17 9.26
CA GLY A 33 -10.82 4.70 10.64
C GLY A 33 -9.53 4.35 11.39
N ALA A 34 -8.42 5.04 11.09
CA ALA A 34 -7.09 4.75 11.63
C ALA A 34 -6.58 3.32 11.30
N MET A 35 -7.07 2.71 10.23
CA MET A 35 -6.59 1.42 9.74
C MET A 35 -5.38 1.59 8.81
N THR A 36 -4.59 0.53 8.68
CA THR A 36 -3.58 0.44 7.63
C THR A 36 -4.26 0.15 6.29
N PRO A 37 -3.70 0.60 5.15
CA PRO A 37 -4.27 0.31 3.84
C PRO A 37 -4.56 -1.17 3.60
N ALA A 38 -3.66 -2.06 4.06
CA ALA A 38 -3.84 -3.51 3.94
C ALA A 38 -5.05 -4.03 4.73
N THR A 39 -5.28 -3.54 5.96
CA THR A 39 -6.45 -3.93 6.75
C THR A 39 -7.75 -3.47 6.10
N TYR A 40 -7.77 -2.24 5.58
CA TYR A 40 -8.94 -1.70 4.89
C TYR A 40 -9.26 -2.47 3.60
N ALA A 41 -8.25 -2.81 2.79
CA ALA A 41 -8.45 -3.63 1.60
C ALA A 41 -9.02 -5.02 1.91
N LYS A 42 -8.58 -5.65 3.02
CA LYS A 42 -9.17 -6.92 3.50
C LYS A 42 -10.63 -6.77 3.89
N GLN A 43 -11.00 -5.65 4.53
CA GLN A 43 -12.40 -5.38 4.87
C GLN A 43 -13.26 -5.19 3.63
N LEU A 44 -12.76 -4.44 2.63
CA LEU A 44 -13.46 -4.26 1.35
C LEU A 44 -13.67 -5.61 0.64
N ALA A 45 -12.62 -6.42 0.51
CA ALA A 45 -12.73 -7.74 -0.11
C ALA A 45 -13.78 -8.65 0.58
N ASN A 46 -13.95 -8.53 1.90
CA ASN A 46 -14.97 -9.28 2.64
C ASN A 46 -16.37 -8.64 2.56
N SER A 47 -16.45 -7.34 2.35
CA SER A 47 -17.72 -6.59 2.23
C SER A 47 -18.31 -6.71 0.83
N ASP A 48 -17.47 -6.69 -0.20
CA ASP A 48 -17.87 -6.85 -1.62
C ASP A 48 -18.39 -8.26 -1.92
N ILE A 49 -18.03 -9.26 -1.11
CA ILE A 49 -18.64 -10.61 -1.16
C ILE A 49 -20.12 -10.58 -0.73
N ILE A 50 -20.54 -9.55 0.01
CA ILE A 50 -21.94 -9.31 0.42
C ILE A 50 -22.55 -8.16 -0.41
N ASN A 51 -22.33 -8.15 -1.72
CA ASN A 51 -23.32 -7.59 -2.63
C ASN A 51 -23.36 -8.38 -3.95
N PRO A 52 -24.16 -9.46 -4.05
CA PRO A 52 -24.34 -10.18 -5.29
C PRO A 52 -25.23 -9.44 -6.33
N GLY A 53 -25.43 -8.12 -6.21
CA GLY A 53 -26.45 -7.42 -6.99
C GLY A 53 -26.27 -5.92 -7.19
N LEU A 54 -25.07 -5.46 -7.58
CA LEU A 54 -24.93 -4.21 -8.33
C LEU A 54 -24.05 -4.41 -9.58
#